data_AF-B0JUY8-F1
#
_entry.id   AF-B0JUY8-F1
#
_cell.length_a   1.000
_cell.length_b   1.000
_cell.length_c   1.000
_cell.angle_alpha   90.00
_cell.angle_beta   90.00
_cell.angle_gamma   90.00
#
_symmetry.space_group_name_H-M   'P 1'
#
loop_
_entity.id
_entity.type
_entity.pdbx_description
1 polymer ?
#
loop_
_entity_poly.entity_id
_entity_poly.type
_entity_poly.pdbx_seq_one_letter_code
_entity_poly.pdbx_strand_id
1 'polypeptide(L)'
;MATILETGNHIAQNGDGNQRRTCAEKFVNQVTQALEGKSPFTPINFLKKEDLQGWLKEFPDEAMGGRGLGDLSIIHDWQRICDQNPVRRVYIWSLDNHLNSYERPPKL
;
A
#
# COMPACT_ATOMS: atom_id res chain seq x y z
N MET A 1 3.45 0.71 2.60
CA MET A 1 3.61 2.12 3.07
C MET A 1 2.70 3.10 2.31
N ALA A 2 2.67 3.06 0.97
CA ALA A 2 1.93 4.03 0.15
C ALA A 2 0.47 4.24 0.57
N THR A 3 -0.27 3.18 0.90
CA THR A 3 -1.66 3.28 1.35
C THR A 3 -1.84 4.24 2.54
N ILE A 4 -0.90 4.27 3.49
CA ILE A 4 -0.95 5.16 4.65
C ILE A 4 -0.74 6.61 4.21
N LEU A 5 0.27 6.86 3.38
CA LEU A 5 0.62 8.21 2.91
C LEU A 5 -0.47 8.80 2.00
N GLU A 6 -0.96 8.02 1.03
CA GLU A 6 -1.99 8.47 0.09
C GLU A 6 -3.33 8.68 0.78
N THR A 7 -3.71 7.82 1.74
CA THR A 7 -4.92 8.06 2.55
C THR A 7 -4.80 9.37 3.33
N GLY A 8 -3.63 9.66 3.90
CA GLY A 8 -3.36 10.95 4.54
C GLY A 8 -3.55 12.15 3.59
N ASN A 9 -3.04 12.05 2.37
CA ASN A 9 -3.21 13.09 1.34
C ASN A 9 -4.69 13.26 0.96
N HIS A 10 -5.43 12.17 0.78
CA HIS A 10 -6.86 12.25 0.47
C HIS A 10 -7.68 12.86 1.62
N ILE A 11 -7.32 12.60 2.88
CA ILE A 11 -7.95 13.24 4.03
C ILE A 11 -7.78 14.76 3.97
N ALA A 12 -6.64 15.27 3.52
CA ALA A 12 -6.42 16.72 3.37
C ALA A 12 -7.35 17.37 2.34
N GLN A 13 -7.90 16.59 1.41
CA GLN A 13 -8.82 17.03 0.37
C GLN A 13 -10.30 16.79 0.73
N ASN A 14 -10.59 16.24 1.92
CA ASN A 14 -11.93 15.82 2.31
C ASN A 14 -12.78 16.96 2.90
N GLY A 15 -13.73 17.49 2.14
CA GLY A 15 -14.80 18.35 2.66
C GLY A 15 -14.30 19.59 3.43
N ASP A 16 -14.95 19.91 4.54
CA ASP A 16 -14.58 21.02 5.42
C ASP A 16 -13.55 20.64 6.52
N GLY A 17 -13.12 21.64 7.31
CA GLY A 17 -12.13 21.42 8.37
C GLY A 17 -12.54 20.45 9.47
N ASN A 18 -13.83 20.39 9.81
CA ASN A 18 -14.34 19.44 10.81
C ASN A 18 -14.33 18.02 10.24
N GLN A 19 -14.76 17.86 8.98
CA GLN A 19 -14.72 16.56 8.30
C GLN A 19 -13.29 16.03 8.16
N ARG A 20 -12.32 16.88 7.79
CA ARG A 20 -10.90 16.52 7.78
C ARG A 20 -10.42 16.04 9.14
N ARG A 21 -10.73 16.79 10.20
CA ARG A 21 -10.32 16.45 11.56
C ARG A 21 -10.88 15.10 12.01
N THR A 22 -12.20 14.92 11.91
CA THR A 22 -12.84 13.66 12.31
C THR A 22 -12.34 12.48 11.50
N CYS A 23 -12.06 12.65 10.20
CA CYS A 23 -11.50 11.60 9.37
C CYS A 23 -10.05 11.26 9.78
N ALA A 24 -9.22 12.28 10.01
CA ALA A 24 -7.84 12.11 10.47
C ALA A 24 -7.76 11.38 11.81
N GLU A 25 -8.63 11.70 12.78
CA GLU A 25 -8.68 11.03 14.08
C GLU A 25 -9.01 9.53 13.94
N LYS A 26 -9.97 9.18 13.08
CA LYS A 26 -10.30 7.78 12.76
C LYS A 26 -9.13 7.06 12.10
N PHE A 27 -8.51 7.71 11.11
CA PHE A 27 -7.34 7.17 10.41
C PHE A 27 -6.18 6.89 11.36
N VAL A 28 -5.82 7.85 12.22
CA VAL A 28 -4.76 7.68 13.22
C VAL A 28 -5.07 6.52 14.15
N ASN A 29 -6.29 6.44 14.69
CA ASN A 29 -6.68 5.33 15.55
C ASN A 29 -6.51 3.96 14.86
N GLN A 30 -6.94 3.85 13.60
CA GLN A 30 -6.83 2.59 12.85
C GLN A 30 -5.38 2.20 12.55
N VAL A 31 -4.55 3.16 12.12
CA VAL A 31 -3.12 2.92 11.84
C VAL A 31 -2.37 2.57 13.13
N THR A 32 -2.65 3.24 14.25
CA THR A 32 -2.06 2.93 15.55
C THR A 32 -2.42 1.52 16.00
N GLN A 33 -3.70 1.12 15.91
CA GLN A 33 -4.10 -0.25 16.25
C GLN A 33 -3.40 -1.30 15.37
N ALA A 34 -3.15 -1.01 14.09
CA ALA A 34 -2.39 -1.87 13.19
C ALA A 34 -0.93 -1.99 13.61
N LEU A 35 -0.29 -0.88 13.97
CA LEU A 35 1.11 -0.86 14.46
C LEU A 35 1.26 -1.60 15.79
N GLU A 36 0.24 -1.54 16.66
CA GLU A 36 0.23 -2.24 17.96
C GLU A 36 -0.21 -3.71 17.86
N GLY A 37 -0.52 -4.23 16.66
CA GLY A 37 -0.99 -5.60 16.47
C GLY A 37 -2.40 -5.88 17.02
N LYS A 38 -3.20 -4.83 17.27
CA LYS A 38 -4.59 -4.91 17.75
C LYS A 38 -5.63 -4.89 16.63
N SER A 39 -5.18 -4.65 15.39
CA SER A 39 -6.01 -4.64 14.18
C SER A 39 -5.88 -5.97 13.41
N PRO A 40 -6.91 -6.40 12.66
CA PRO A 40 -6.76 -7.48 11.68
C PRO A 40 -5.81 -7.11 10.54
N PHE A 41 -5.48 -5.83 10.38
CA PHE A 41 -4.48 -5.35 9.43
C PHE A 41 -3.11 -5.26 10.10
N THR A 42 -2.10 -5.84 9.45
CA THR A 42 -0.70 -5.67 9.85
C THR A 42 0.00 -4.75 8.86
N PRO A 43 0.64 -3.65 9.31
CA PRO A 43 1.40 -2.79 8.44
C PRO A 43 2.50 -3.59 7.77
N ILE A 44 2.54 -3.48 6.45
CA ILE A 44 3.58 -4.11 5.65
C ILE A 44 4.92 -3.41 5.97
N ASN A 45 5.98 -4.20 6.02
CA ASN A 45 7.36 -3.83 6.36
C ASN A 45 7.72 -2.38 5.95
N PHE A 46 8.36 -1.64 6.85
CA PHE A 46 8.82 -0.28 6.54
C PHE A 46 9.84 -0.31 5.40
N LEU A 47 9.75 0.67 4.51
CA LEU A 47 10.62 0.82 3.34
C LEU A 47 12.08 0.90 3.77
N LYS A 48 12.90 -0.06 3.32
CA LYS A 48 14.35 0.01 3.51
C LYS A 48 14.99 0.80 2.37
N LYS A 49 16.19 1.31 2.62
CA LYS A 49 16.95 2.07 1.63
C LYS A 49 17.20 1.25 0.36
N GLU A 50 17.53 -0.02 0.53
CA GLU A 50 17.88 -0.93 -0.56
C GLU A 50 16.67 -1.19 -1.46
N ASP A 51 15.49 -1.38 -0.87
CA ASP A 51 14.24 -1.56 -1.59
C ASP A 51 13.92 -0.29 -2.41
N LEU A 52 14.03 0.90 -1.79
CA LEU A 52 13.81 2.17 -2.48
C LEU A 52 14.77 2.38 -3.65
N GLN A 53 16.04 1.99 -3.51
CA GLN A 53 17.02 2.08 -4.61
C GLN A 53 16.63 1.19 -5.78
N GLY A 54 16.13 -0.01 -5.52
CA GLY A 54 15.57 -0.90 -6.55
C GLY A 54 14.38 -0.25 -7.27
N TRP A 55 13.42 0.26 -6.50
CA TRP A 55 12.22 0.89 -7.06
C TRP A 55 12.56 2.12 -7.91
N LEU A 56 13.49 2.96 -7.46
CA LEU A 56 13.92 4.15 -8.22
C LEU A 56 14.61 3.81 -9.53
N LYS A 57 15.26 2.64 -9.62
CA LYS A 57 15.88 2.17 -10.87
C LYS A 57 14.82 1.73 -11.89
N GLU A 58 13.74 1.10 -11.43
CA GLU A 58 12.64 0.62 -12.27
C GLU A 58 11.63 1.74 -12.63
N PHE A 59 11.53 2.74 -11.76
CA PHE A 59 10.48 3.76 -11.85
C PHE A 59 10.38 4.50 -13.20
N PRO A 60 11.47 4.87 -13.89
CA PRO A 60 11.35 5.54 -15.19
C PRO A 60 10.53 4.76 -16.23
N ASP A 61 10.70 3.44 -16.29
CA ASP A 61 9.96 2.57 -17.22
C ASP A 61 8.50 2.42 -16.77
N GLU A 62 8.28 2.30 -15.47
CA GLU A 62 6.94 2.23 -14.87
C GLU A 62 6.14 3.53 -15.10
N ALA A 63 6.81 4.68 -14.99
CA ALA A 63 6.23 5.99 -15.24
C ALA A 63 5.80 6.17 -16.71
N MET A 64 6.55 5.61 -17.67
CA MET A 64 6.14 5.58 -19.08
C MET A 64 4.84 4.80 -19.30
N GLY A 65 4.56 3.81 -18.44
CA GLY A 65 3.31 3.06 -18.40
C GLY A 65 2.19 3.73 -17.59
N GLY A 66 2.41 4.94 -17.08
CA GLY A 66 1.44 5.70 -16.28
C GLY A 66 1.34 5.27 -14.81
N ARG A 67 2.25 4.43 -14.31
CA ARG A 67 2.24 4.00 -12.90
C ARG A 67 3.03 4.94 -12.00
N GLY A 68 2.46 5.26 -10.84
CA GLY A 68 3.12 6.06 -9.83
C GLY A 68 4.10 5.25 -8.98
N LEU A 69 5.00 5.94 -8.28
CA LEU A 69 5.92 5.30 -7.33
C LEU A 69 5.16 4.63 -6.17
N GLY A 70 3.99 5.17 -5.81
CA GLY A 70 3.06 4.55 -4.85
C GLY A 70 2.58 3.18 -5.31
N ASP A 71 2.08 3.08 -6.55
CA ASP A 71 1.62 1.81 -7.14
C ASP A 71 2.76 0.80 -7.21
N LEU A 72 3.93 1.24 -7.69
CA LEU A 72 5.13 0.41 -7.76
C LEU A 72 5.49 -0.17 -6.38
N SER A 73 5.41 0.65 -5.32
CA SER A 73 5.67 0.17 -3.95
C SER A 73 4.69 -0.92 -3.50
N ILE A 74 3.41 -0.82 -3.88
CA ILE A 74 2.39 -1.81 -3.52
C ILE A 74 2.62 -3.11 -4.29
N ILE A 75 3.02 -3.02 -5.56
CA ILE A 75 3.35 -4.19 -6.40
C ILE A 75 4.56 -4.95 -5.83
N HIS A 76 5.62 -4.23 -5.42
CA HIS A 76 6.78 -4.84 -4.77
C HIS A 76 6.42 -5.50 -3.43
N ASP A 77 5.59 -4.85 -2.62
CA ASP A 77 5.08 -5.43 -1.38
C ASP A 77 4.24 -6.70 -1.65
N TRP A 78 3.39 -6.69 -2.68
CA TRP A 78 2.63 -7.87 -3.11
C TRP A 78 3.55 -9.01 -3.53
N GLN A 79 4.57 -8.75 -4.35
CA GLN A 79 5.55 -9.75 -4.80
C GLN A 79 6.27 -10.40 -3.60
N ARG A 80 6.70 -9.58 -2.63
CA ARG A 80 7.34 -10.09 -1.41
C ARG A 80 6.40 -10.95 -0.57
N ILE A 81 5.15 -10.52 -0.37
CA ILE A 81 4.15 -11.29 0.39
C ILE A 81 3.84 -12.61 -0.32
N CYS A 82 3.75 -12.57 -1.65
CA CYS A 82 3.68 -13.75 -2.50
C CYS A 82 4.82 -14.71 -2.13
N ASP A 83 6.07 -14.29 -2.24
CA ASP A 83 7.23 -15.16 -2.02
C ASP A 83 7.29 -15.74 -0.59
N GLN A 84 6.82 -14.99 0.40
CA GLN A 84 6.73 -15.44 1.79
C GLN A 84 5.59 -16.44 2.05
N ASN A 85 4.56 -16.47 1.20
CA ASN A 85 3.35 -17.25 1.43
C ASN A 85 2.95 -18.10 0.20
N PRO A 86 3.81 -19.00 -0.30
CA PRO A 86 3.59 -19.71 -1.57
C PRO A 86 2.28 -20.50 -1.61
N VAL A 87 1.86 -21.09 -0.49
CA VAL A 87 0.65 -21.91 -0.37
C VAL A 87 -0.64 -21.11 -0.08
N ARG A 88 -0.58 -19.77 -0.11
CA ARG A 88 -1.74 -18.91 0.11
C ARG A 88 -2.07 -18.11 -1.15
N ARG A 89 -3.36 -17.80 -1.30
CA ARG A 89 -3.82 -16.77 -2.24
C ARG A 89 -3.34 -15.41 -1.75
N VAL A 90 -2.72 -14.64 -2.62
CA VAL A 90 -2.23 -13.28 -2.32
C VAL A 90 -2.68 -12.36 -3.45
N TYR A 91 -3.37 -11.28 -3.12
CA TYR A 91 -3.90 -10.33 -4.10
C TYR A 91 -3.83 -8.90 -3.56
N ILE A 92 -3.82 -7.92 -4.47
CA ILE A 92 -3.98 -6.52 -4.11
C ILE A 92 -5.48 -6.20 -4.15
N TRP A 93 -6.04 -5.77 -3.02
CA TRP A 93 -7.38 -5.20 -3.02
C TRP A 93 -7.29 -3.71 -3.34
N SER A 94 -7.83 -3.32 -4.50
CA SER A 94 -7.88 -1.92 -4.93
C SER A 94 -9.09 -1.70 -5.84
N LEU A 95 -9.60 -0.46 -5.85
CA LEU A 95 -10.53 -0.01 -6.89
C LEU A 95 -9.80 0.47 -8.15
N ASP A 96 -8.48 0.64 -8.07
CA ASP A 96 -7.64 1.00 -9.19
C ASP A 96 -7.46 -0.20 -10.16
N ASN A 97 -7.80 0.00 -11.43
CA ASN A 97 -7.69 -1.02 -12.48
C ASN A 97 -6.24 -1.45 -12.75
N HIS A 98 -5.26 -0.59 -12.49
CA HIS A 98 -3.86 -0.92 -12.62
C HIS A 98 -3.40 -1.89 -11.52
N LEU A 99 -4.05 -1.88 -10.35
CA LEU A 99 -3.65 -2.70 -9.19
C LEU A 99 -4.55 -3.91 -8.96
N ASN A 100 -5.84 -3.85 -9.32
CA ASN A 100 -6.80 -4.91 -9.04
C ASN A 100 -6.56 -6.22 -9.83
N SER A 101 -5.71 -6.18 -10.85
CA SER A 101 -5.32 -7.34 -11.66
C SER A 101 -4.26 -8.22 -10.99
N TYR A 102 -3.63 -7.74 -9.91
CA TYR A 102 -2.58 -8.48 -9.20
C TYR A 102 -3.19 -9.51 -8.24
N GLU A 103 -3.23 -10.76 -8.71
CA GLU A 103 -3.64 -11.92 -7.93
C GLU A 103 -2.71 -13.09 -8.23
N ARG A 104 -2.30 -13.79 -7.15
CA ARG A 104 -1.60 -15.06 -7.25
C ARG A 104 -2.35 -16.15 -6.49
N PRO A 105 -2.76 -17.24 -7.16
CA PRO A 105 -3.33 -18.39 -6.48
C PRO A 105 -2.26 -19.12 -5.65
N PRO A 106 -2.66 -20.01 -4.72
CA PRO A 106 -1.74 -20.92 -4.04
C PRO A 106 -0.90 -21.73 -5.04
N LYS A 107 0.41 -21.81 -4.80
CA LYS A 107 1.29 -22.79 -5.45
C LYS A 107 1.23 -24.09 -4.65
N LEU A 108 0.94 -25.20 -5.35
CA LEU A 108 0.98 -26.57 -4.82
C LEU A 108 2.42 -27.11 -4.86
#